data_AF-A0A5E4LDS1-F1
#
_entry.id   AF-A0A5E4LDS1-F1
#
_cell.length_a   1.000
_cell.length_b   1.000
_cell.length_c   1.000
_cell.angle_alpha   90.00
_cell.angle_beta   90.00
_cell.angle_gamma   90.00
#
_symmetry.space_group_name_H-M   'P 1'
#
loop_
_entity.id
_entity.type
_entity.pdbx_description
1 polymer ?
#
loop_
_entity_poly.entity_id
_entity_poly.type
_entity_poly.pdbx_seq_one_letter_code
_entity_poly.pdbx_strand_id
1 'polypeptide(L)'
;MAIDRQTAIRAASILLLLCLFYSIGLPLEAVAALGAISAAMLALRGPMQKFMEKELFRRFPLLEGLPGWAKTAITLLLFILALYCIKLAVYWLLALAGFDLQAMMLARMQASILSSCPSCDPGSSA
;
A
#
# COMPACT_ATOMS: atom_id res chain seq x y z
N MET A 1 -23.19 -5.34 -12.58
CA MET A 1 -22.31 -5.41 -11.39
C MET A 1 -22.72 -4.29 -10.44
N ALA A 2 -23.41 -4.61 -9.35
CA ALA A 2 -23.67 -3.60 -8.32
C ALA A 2 -22.33 -3.25 -7.66
N ILE A 3 -21.89 -2.01 -7.76
CA ILE A 3 -20.70 -1.56 -7.04
C ILE A 3 -21.08 -1.53 -5.57
N ASP A 4 -20.54 -2.48 -4.80
CA ASP A 4 -20.73 -2.56 -3.36
C ASP A 4 -20.39 -1.21 -2.70
N ARG A 5 -21.23 -0.76 -1.78
CA ARG A 5 -21.09 0.55 -1.11
C ARG A 5 -19.71 0.70 -0.45
N GLN A 6 -19.17 -0.41 0.07
CA GLN A 6 -17.80 -0.48 0.61
C GLN A 6 -16.72 -0.27 -0.45
N THR A 7 -16.90 -0.79 -1.65
CA THR A 7 -15.96 -0.67 -2.77
C THR A 7 -15.91 0.78 -3.25
N ALA A 8 -17.06 1.45 -3.32
CA ALA A 8 -17.16 2.86 -3.67
C ALA A 8 -16.47 3.77 -2.63
N ILE A 9 -16.70 3.54 -1.33
CA ILE A 9 -16.04 4.32 -0.26
C ILE A 9 -14.51 4.13 -0.31
N ARG A 10 -14.04 2.90 -0.56
CA ARG A 10 -12.60 2.61 -0.69
C ARG A 10 -11.99 3.29 -1.92
N ALA A 11 -12.66 3.24 -3.06
CA ALA A 11 -12.22 3.94 -4.26
C ALA A 11 -12.12 5.45 -4.02
N ALA A 12 -13.12 6.05 -3.37
CA ALA A 12 -13.10 7.46 -2.98
C ALA A 12 -11.93 7.79 -2.03
N SER A 13 -11.66 6.94 -1.03
CA SER A 13 -10.50 7.13 -0.13
C SER A 13 -9.15 7.04 -0.84
N ILE A 14 -9.02 6.14 -1.83
CA ILE A 14 -7.80 5.99 -2.62
C ILE A 14 -7.59 7.22 -3.51
N LEU A 15 -8.65 7.71 -4.15
CA LEU A 15 -8.63 8.94 -4.95
C LEU A 15 -8.23 10.16 -4.10
N LEU A 16 -8.78 10.26 -2.89
CA LEU A 16 -8.42 11.31 -1.93
C LEU A 16 -6.93 11.21 -1.54
N LEU A 17 -6.44 10.01 -1.26
CA LEU A 17 -5.05 9.75 -0.87
C LEU A 17 -4.08 10.09 -2.03
N LEU A 18 -4.42 9.72 -3.26
CA LEU A 18 -3.65 10.08 -4.46
C LEU A 18 -3.57 11.60 -4.64
N CYS A 19 -4.68 12.30 -4.44
CA CYS A 19 -4.73 13.75 -4.52
C CYS A 19 -3.85 14.41 -3.45
N LEU A 20 -3.83 13.82 -2.25
CA LEU A 20 -2.98 14.27 -1.14
C LEU A 20 -1.49 14.01 -1.41
N PHE A 21 -1.14 12.89 -2.04
CA PHE A 21 0.24 12.66 -2.47
C PHE A 21 0.69 13.63 -3.56
N TYR A 22 -0.21 13.97 -4.49
CA TYR A 22 0.06 14.99 -5.50
C TYR A 22 0.29 16.36 -4.87
N SER A 23 -0.49 16.75 -3.86
CA SER A 23 -0.31 18.05 -3.17
C SER A 23 0.96 18.13 -2.32
N ILE A 24 1.47 16.99 -1.83
CA ILE A 24 2.79 16.91 -1.17
C ILE A 24 3.94 17.04 -2.20
N GLY A 25 3.64 17.05 -3.50
CA GLY A 25 4.62 17.19 -4.56
C GLY A 25 5.31 15.87 -4.92
N LEU A 26 4.62 14.73 -4.77
CA LEU A 26 5.10 13.50 -5.38
C LEU A 26 5.09 13.63 -6.92
N PRO A 27 6.07 13.01 -7.59
CA PRO A 27 6.12 12.97 -9.05
C PRO A 27 4.87 12.28 -9.61
N LEU A 28 4.33 12.85 -10.69
CA LEU A 28 3.07 12.43 -11.29
C LEU A 28 3.09 10.95 -11.72
N GLU A 29 4.26 10.45 -12.13
CA GLU A 29 4.52 9.05 -12.44
C GLU A 29 4.30 8.12 -11.24
N ALA A 30 4.78 8.51 -10.06
CA ALA A 30 4.60 7.72 -8.84
C ALA A 30 3.14 7.71 -8.39
N VAL A 31 2.44 8.84 -8.51
CA VAL A 31 1.00 8.94 -8.20
C VAL A 31 0.18 8.08 -9.16
N ALA A 32 0.49 8.12 -10.46
CA ALA A 32 -0.16 7.30 -11.48
C ALA A 32 0.08 5.80 -11.26
N ALA A 33 1.32 5.41 -10.93
CA ALA A 33 1.67 4.03 -10.59
C ALA A 33 0.90 3.55 -9.33
N LEU A 34 0.89 4.36 -8.26
CA LEU A 34 0.12 4.05 -7.05
C LEU A 34 -1.38 3.89 -7.34
N GLY A 35 -1.94 4.75 -8.19
CA GLY A 35 -3.32 4.67 -8.63
C GLY A 35 -3.64 3.39 -9.37
N ALA A 36 -2.82 3.05 -10.36
CA ALA A 36 -2.96 1.83 -11.15
C ALA A 36 -2.87 0.58 -10.25
N ILE A 37 -1.90 0.55 -9.33
CA ILE A 37 -1.72 -0.56 -8.38
C ILE A 37 -2.91 -0.66 -7.42
N SER A 38 -3.41 0.47 -6.91
CA SER A 38 -4.55 0.49 -5.99
C SER A 38 -5.83 0.00 -6.68
N ALA A 39 -6.06 0.43 -7.92
CA ALA A 39 -7.16 -0.06 -8.75
C ALA A 39 -7.03 -1.56 -9.06
N ALA A 40 -5.81 -2.01 -9.40
CA ALA A 40 -5.51 -3.41 -9.64
C ALA A 40 -5.76 -4.26 -8.39
N MET A 41 -5.30 -3.85 -7.20
CA MET A 41 -5.57 -4.55 -5.94
C MET A 41 -7.07 -4.64 -5.64
N LEU A 42 -7.83 -3.57 -5.89
CA LEU A 42 -9.29 -3.55 -5.69
C LEU A 42 -10.00 -4.55 -6.61
N ALA A 43 -9.59 -4.59 -7.88
CA ALA A 43 -10.11 -5.54 -8.85
C ALA A 43 -9.69 -6.98 -8.54
N LEU A 44 -8.46 -7.19 -8.06
CA LEU A 44 -7.91 -8.51 -7.78
C LEU A 44 -8.51 -9.12 -6.50
N ARG A 45 -8.88 -8.32 -5.51
CA ARG A 45 -9.34 -8.80 -4.18
C ARG A 45 -10.44 -9.84 -4.26
N GLY A 46 -11.49 -9.58 -5.04
CA GLY A 46 -12.64 -10.48 -5.20
C GLY A 46 -12.27 -11.83 -5.82
N PRO A 47 -11.72 -11.86 -7.05
CA PRO A 47 -11.32 -13.10 -7.69
C PRO A 47 -10.18 -13.81 -6.94
N MET A 48 -9.25 -13.08 -6.33
CA MET A 48 -8.13 -13.66 -5.59
C MET A 48 -8.59 -14.36 -4.31
N GLN A 49 -9.55 -13.80 -3.57
CA GLN A 49 -10.12 -14.48 -2.40
C GLN A 49 -10.82 -15.78 -2.80
N LYS A 50 -11.65 -15.75 -3.86
CA LYS A 50 -12.32 -16.95 -4.38
C LYS A 50 -11.33 -17.99 -4.90
N PHE A 51 -10.28 -17.55 -5.58
CA PHE A 51 -9.25 -18.42 -6.11
C PHE A 51 -8.44 -19.07 -4.99
N MET A 52 -8.08 -18.30 -3.96
CA MET A 52 -7.38 -18.81 -2.79
C MET A 52 -8.21 -19.82 -2.01
N GLU A 53 -9.49 -19.57 -1.77
CA GLU A 53 -10.36 -20.57 -1.14
C GLU A 53 -10.41 -21.85 -1.99
N LYS A 54 -10.67 -21.73 -3.28
CA LYS A 54 -10.80 -22.88 -4.19
C LYS A 54 -9.51 -23.71 -4.26
N GLU A 55 -8.36 -23.04 -4.36
CA GLU A 55 -7.06 -23.71 -4.45
C GLU A 55 -6.64 -24.30 -3.10
N LEU A 56 -6.97 -23.63 -1.99
CA LEU A 56 -6.69 -24.12 -0.63
C LEU A 56 -7.49 -25.38 -0.31
N PHE A 57 -8.79 -25.42 -0.62
CA PHE A 57 -9.62 -26.62 -0.46
C PHE A 57 -9.18 -27.75 -1.39
N ARG A 58 -8.69 -27.43 -2.59
CA ARG A 58 -8.18 -28.44 -3.53
C ARG A 58 -6.87 -29.08 -3.07
N ARG A 59 -5.94 -28.29 -2.52
CA ARG A 59 -4.62 -28.79 -2.06
C ARG A 59 -4.65 -29.39 -0.67
N PHE A 60 -5.54 -28.91 0.20
CA PHE A 60 -5.64 -29.37 1.58
C PHE A 60 -7.07 -29.78 1.92
N PRO A 61 -7.52 -30.97 1.48
CA PRO A 61 -8.82 -31.52 1.87
C PRO A 61 -8.93 -31.76 3.39
N LEU A 62 -7.80 -31.86 4.10
CA LEU A 62 -7.74 -31.89 5.57
C LEU A 62 -8.32 -30.65 6.24
N LEU A 63 -8.38 -29.50 5.55
CA LEU A 63 -9.04 -28.30 6.09
C LEU A 63 -10.56 -28.38 6.03
N GLU A 64 -11.14 -29.36 5.33
CA GLU A 64 -12.59 -29.46 5.14
C GLU A 64 -13.33 -29.72 6.46
N GLY A 65 -12.68 -30.39 7.42
CA GLY A 65 -13.19 -30.64 8.78
C GLY A 65 -12.98 -29.49 9.78
N LEU A 66 -12.27 -28.40 9.41
CA LEU A 66 -12.04 -27.29 10.34
C LEU A 66 -13.29 -26.41 10.52
N PRO A 67 -13.50 -25.88 11.75
CA PRO A 67 -14.62 -25.00 12.03
C PRO A 67 -14.53 -23.72 11.17
N GLY A 68 -15.68 -23.20 10.74
CA GLY A 68 -15.78 -22.15 9.71
C GLY A 68 -14.92 -20.91 9.99
N TRP A 69 -14.75 -20.53 11.26
CA TRP A 69 -13.91 -19.40 11.67
C TRP A 69 -12.42 -19.61 11.36
N ALA A 70 -11.90 -20.84 11.49
CA ALA A 70 -10.50 -21.15 11.23
C ALA A 70 -10.20 -21.13 9.72
N LYS A 71 -11.13 -21.58 8.89
CA LYS A 71 -11.04 -21.44 7.43
C LYS A 71 -10.96 -19.96 7.04
N THR A 72 -11.83 -19.12 7.61
CA THR A 72 -11.79 -17.67 7.37
C THR A 72 -10.47 -17.05 7.83
N ALA A 73 -9.97 -17.42 9.01
CA ALA A 73 -8.70 -16.91 9.53
C ALA A 73 -7.51 -17.28 8.64
N ILE A 74 -7.44 -18.52 8.16
CA ILE A 74 -6.37 -18.99 7.26
C ILE A 74 -6.45 -18.25 5.92
N THR A 75 -7.64 -18.18 5.29
CA THR A 75 -7.81 -17.43 4.04
C THR A 75 -7.43 -15.96 4.21
N LEU A 76 -7.78 -15.35 5.33
CA LEU A 76 -7.47 -13.95 5.63
C LEU A 76 -5.97 -13.74 5.87
N LEU A 77 -5.29 -14.65 6.59
CA LEU A 77 -3.85 -14.63 6.78
C LEU A 77 -3.10 -14.73 5.45
N LEU A 78 -3.52 -15.67 4.61
CA LEU A 78 -2.92 -15.95 3.31
C LEU A 78 -3.16 -14.76 2.36
N PHE A 79 -4.31 -14.11 2.46
CA PHE A 79 -4.62 -12.87 1.73
C PHE A 79 -3.74 -11.70 2.19
N ILE A 80 -3.53 -11.51 3.50
CA ILE A 80 -2.61 -10.50 4.04
C ILE A 80 -1.19 -10.77 3.54
N LEU A 81 -0.75 -12.03 3.57
CA LEU A 81 0.58 -12.42 3.08
C LEU A 81 0.75 -12.08 1.60
N ALA A 82 -0.26 -12.38 0.78
CA ALA A 82 -0.25 -12.05 -0.63
C ALA A 82 -0.23 -10.53 -0.88
N LEU A 83 -1.01 -9.75 -0.12
CA LEU A 83 -0.95 -8.29 -0.16
C LEU A 83 0.44 -7.76 0.20
N TYR A 84 1.09 -8.36 1.21
CA TYR A 84 2.45 -7.99 1.60
C TYR A 84 3.46 -8.29 0.49
N CYS A 85 3.35 -9.44 -0.17
CA CYS A 85 4.18 -9.77 -1.34
C CYS A 85 3.97 -8.80 -2.50
N ILE A 86 2.72 -8.44 -2.81
CA ILE A 86 2.43 -7.44 -3.86
C ILE A 86 3.02 -6.09 -3.47
N LYS A 87 2.85 -5.66 -2.22
CA LYS A 87 3.45 -4.42 -1.70
C LYS A 87 4.97 -4.45 -1.88
N LEU A 88 5.62 -5.54 -1.49
CA LEU A 88 7.07 -5.70 -1.63
C LEU A 88 7.50 -5.63 -3.10
N ALA A 89 6.78 -6.32 -4.00
CA ALA A 89 7.04 -6.29 -5.43
C ALA A 89 6.90 -4.87 -6.00
N VAL A 90 5.90 -4.12 -5.55
CA VAL A 90 5.70 -2.72 -5.94
C VAL A 90 6.84 -1.83 -5.46
N TYR A 91 7.28 -1.96 -4.21
CA TYR A 91 8.44 -1.21 -3.71
C TYR A 91 9.72 -1.56 -4.47
N TRP A 92 9.90 -2.84 -4.79
CA TRP A 92 11.01 -3.30 -5.63
C TRP A 92 10.96 -2.68 -7.03
N LEU A 93 9.76 -2.63 -7.64
CA LEU A 93 9.57 -2.03 -8.96
C LEU A 93 9.84 -0.52 -8.93
N LEU A 94 9.38 0.18 -7.89
CA LEU A 94 9.65 1.61 -7.71
C LEU A 94 11.14 1.88 -7.46
N ALA A 95 11.80 1.03 -6.68
CA ALA A 95 13.24 1.12 -6.45
C ALA A 95 14.03 0.92 -7.76
N LEU A 96 13.63 -0.05 -8.59
CA LEU A 96 14.22 -0.26 -9.93
C LEU A 96 13.95 0.91 -10.88
N ALA A 97 12.81 1.60 -10.75
CA ALA A 97 12.48 2.79 -11.51
C ALA A 97 13.24 4.05 -11.04
N GLY A 98 14.10 3.95 -10.03
CA GLY A 98 14.86 5.08 -9.48
C GLY A 98 14.07 5.98 -8.53
N PHE A 99 12.83 5.62 -8.19
CA PHE A 99 12.03 6.32 -7.20
C PHE A 99 12.32 5.78 -5.79
N ASP A 100 13.38 6.29 -5.18
CA ASP A 100 13.66 6.03 -3.77
C ASP A 100 12.81 6.93 -2.86
N LEU A 101 11.54 6.52 -2.68
CA LEU A 101 10.58 7.17 -1.78
C LEU A 101 11.14 7.29 -0.34
N GLN A 102 12.01 6.36 0.07
CA GLN A 102 12.64 6.36 1.38
C GLN A 102 13.69 7.48 1.48
N ALA A 103 14.56 7.60 0.49
CA ALA A 103 15.52 8.69 0.42
C ALA A 103 14.84 10.07 0.36
N MET A 104 13.73 10.19 -0.38
CA MET A 104 13.01 11.46 -0.51
C MET A 104 12.29 11.85 0.79
N MET A 105 11.70 10.89 1.52
CA MET A 105 11.14 11.16 2.85
C MET A 105 12.21 11.53 3.87
N LEU A 106 13.36 10.86 3.84
CA LEU A 106 14.47 11.11 4.77
C LEU A 106 15.11 12.49 4.52
N ALA A 107 15.26 12.87 3.25
CA ALA A 107 15.69 14.21 2.85
C ALA A 107 14.73 15.30 3.32
N ARG A 108 13.41 15.08 3.24
CA ARG A 108 12.42 16.05 3.72
C ARG A 108 12.34 16.12 5.24
N MET A 109 12.50 15.01 5.95
CA MET A 109 12.62 15.02 7.42
C MET A 109 13.86 15.81 7.85
N GLN A 110 15.02 15.61 7.20
CA GLN A 110 16.21 16.40 7.50
C GLN A 110 16.02 17.89 7.20
N ALA A 111 15.39 18.24 6.07
CA ALA A 111 15.12 19.64 5.71
C ALA A 111 14.20 20.35 6.73
N SER A 112 13.20 19.63 7.24
CA SER A 112 12.29 20.17 8.26
C SER A 112 12.94 20.28 9.65
N ILE A 113 13.86 19.37 10.01
CA ILE A 113 14.67 19.50 11.22
C ILE A 113 15.60 20.71 11.11
N LEU A 114 16.26 20.92 9.97
CA LEU A 114 17.15 22.06 9.74
C LEU A 114 16.41 23.41 9.75
N SER A 115 15.17 23.49 9.24
CA SER A 115 14.36 24.71 9.35
C SER A 115 13.83 24.97 10.77
N SER A 116 13.82 23.94 11.62
CA SER A 116 13.37 24.01 13.02
C SER A 116 14.50 24.34 14.00
N CYS A 117 15.74 24.51 13.52
CA CYS A 117 16.84 25.07 14.29
C CYS A 117 16.95 26.58 14.04
N PRO A 118 16.20 27.44 14.76
CA PRO A 118 16.58 28.84 14.85
C PRO A 118 17.91 28.89 15.62
N SER A 119 18.83 29.75 15.18
CA SER A 119 20.06 30.13 15.88
C SER A 119 21.14 29.04 16.05
N CYS A 120 21.98 28.89 15.02
CA CYS A 120 23.42 28.94 15.23
C CYS A 120 23.94 30.09 14.36
N ASP A 121 23.79 31.31 14.85
CA ASP A 121 24.41 32.52 14.32
C ASP A 121 25.78 32.64 14.99
N PRO A 122 26.91 32.31 14.32
CA PRO A 122 28.24 32.35 14.93
C PRO A 122 28.81 33.77 14.87
N GLY A 123 28.01 34.78 15.25
CA GLY A 123 28.30 36.18 14.99
C GLY A 123 27.95 37.18 16.10
N SER A 124 27.56 36.71 17.30
CA SER A 124 27.36 37.58 18.45
C SER A 124 28.28 37.16 19.59
N SER A 125 29.54 37.59 19.50
CA SER A 125 30.47 37.65 20.62
C SER A 125 30.91 39.10 20.75
N ALA A 126 30.76 39.59 21.98
CA ALA A 126 30.89 40.97 22.44
C ALA A 126 32.21 41.68 22.09
#